data_AF-A0A9D8K6V2-F1
#
_entry.id   AF-A0A9D8K6V2-F1
#
_cell.length_a   1.000
_cell.length_b   1.000
_cell.length_c   1.000
_cell.angle_alpha   90.00
_cell.angle_beta   90.00
_cell.angle_gamma   90.00
#
_symmetry.space_group_name_H-M   'P 1'
#
loop_
_entity.id
_entity.type
_entity.pdbx_description
1 polymer ?
#
loop_
_entity_poly.entity_id
_entity_poly.type
_entity_poly.pdbx_seq_one_letter_code
_entity_poly.pdbx_strand_id
1 'polypeptide(L)'
;APMVDTLARLTGQPVRLVAVSRLEWLLTVFPFAWARILDRVAASAAELARISPTKRLTLVGHSSGGIMLRLFLSDLPFQGRRWGGRQLADQLICLGSPHTALNATPLRALVDRELPGAFFRDGVRYVSVAGEVNLDPAANEASDTARRLAPTAYRNSTGNAEDRGDGLVPVAGALLAGSTPLVLKGVAHGGAFGPRWYGTPAVVEAWWGQARAQQESGNQGE
;
A
#
# COMPACT_ATOMS: atom_id res chain seq x y z
N ALA A 1 4.12 4.57 -16.53
CA ALA A 1 2.86 4.77 -15.75
C ALA A 1 3.15 5.84 -14.73
N PRO A 2 2.28 6.85 -14.52
CA PRO A 2 2.70 8.12 -13.90
C PRO A 2 3.49 7.97 -12.58
N MET A 3 3.07 7.05 -11.70
CA MET A 3 3.78 6.74 -10.45
C MET A 3 5.19 6.16 -10.69
N VAL A 4 5.32 5.18 -11.59
CA VAL A 4 6.61 4.56 -11.95
C VAL A 4 7.57 5.59 -12.50
N ASP A 5 7.10 6.42 -13.44
CA ASP A 5 7.92 7.40 -14.13
C ASP A 5 8.38 8.49 -13.15
N THR A 6 7.49 8.90 -12.23
CA THR A 6 7.83 9.87 -11.17
C THR A 6 8.82 9.28 -10.16
N LEU A 7 8.62 8.04 -9.70
CA LEU A 7 9.56 7.38 -8.78
C LEU A 7 10.93 7.17 -9.43
N ALA A 8 10.99 6.74 -10.69
CA ALA A 8 12.25 6.56 -11.41
C ALA A 8 13.02 7.89 -11.49
N ARG A 9 12.33 9.00 -11.78
CA ARG A 9 12.93 10.33 -11.77
C ARG A 9 13.40 10.76 -10.37
N LEU A 10 12.58 10.56 -9.33
CA LEU A 10 12.90 10.98 -7.97
C LEU A 10 14.06 10.20 -7.35
N THR A 11 14.18 8.92 -7.69
CA THR A 11 15.17 8.01 -7.10
C THR A 11 16.43 7.88 -7.93
N GLY A 12 16.37 8.18 -9.23
CA GLY A 12 17.42 7.82 -10.18
C GLY A 12 17.63 6.31 -10.32
N GLN A 13 16.68 5.49 -9.86
CA GLN A 13 16.80 4.03 -9.82
C GLN A 13 15.77 3.35 -10.75
N PRO A 14 16.05 2.11 -11.19
CA PRO A 14 15.08 1.32 -11.93
C PRO A 14 13.81 1.06 -11.08
N VAL A 15 12.65 1.42 -11.62
CA VAL A 15 11.35 1.14 -11.00
C VAL A 15 10.57 0.20 -11.91
N ARG A 16 10.06 -0.90 -11.35
CA ARG A 16 9.31 -1.92 -12.10
C ARG A 16 7.89 -2.04 -11.57
N LEU A 17 6.92 -1.91 -12.46
CA LEU A 17 5.53 -2.24 -12.18
C LEU A 17 5.33 -3.74 -12.39
N VAL A 18 4.80 -4.44 -11.38
CA VAL A 18 4.34 -5.82 -11.56
C VAL A 18 3.07 -5.80 -12.39
N ALA A 19 3.14 -6.38 -13.59
CA ALA A 19 2.01 -6.39 -14.52
C ALA A 19 0.87 -7.27 -13.98
N VAL A 20 -0.27 -6.64 -13.74
CA VAL A 20 -1.52 -7.29 -13.34
C VAL A 20 -2.64 -6.69 -14.18
N SER A 21 -3.32 -7.51 -14.96
CA SER A 21 -4.44 -7.07 -15.80
C SER A 21 -5.68 -6.75 -14.95
N ARG A 22 -6.64 -6.02 -15.53
CA ARG A 22 -7.90 -5.71 -14.84
C ARG A 22 -8.68 -6.97 -14.46
N LEU A 23 -8.68 -8.00 -15.32
CA LEU A 23 -9.34 -9.27 -15.03
C LEU A 23 -8.68 -9.99 -13.85
N GLU A 24 -7.36 -10.03 -13.81
CA GLU A 24 -6.63 -10.62 -12.68
C GLU A 24 -6.88 -9.86 -11.38
N TRP A 25 -7.01 -8.53 -11.44
CA TRP A 25 -7.42 -7.73 -10.29
C TRP A 25 -8.83 -8.08 -9.79
N LEU A 26 -9.80 -8.31 -10.67
CA LEU A 26 -11.14 -8.75 -10.27
C LEU A 26 -11.12 -10.11 -9.57
N LEU A 27 -10.21 -11.01 -9.96
CA LEU A 27 -10.03 -12.32 -9.34
C LEU A 27 -9.37 -12.26 -7.96
N THR A 28 -8.91 -11.10 -7.48
CA THR A 28 -8.27 -10.95 -6.15
C THR A 28 -9.22 -11.14 -4.97
N VAL A 29 -10.48 -11.47 -5.22
CA VAL A 29 -11.36 -12.05 -4.19
C VAL A 29 -10.97 -13.50 -3.84
N PHE A 30 -10.21 -14.17 -4.72
CA PHE A 30 -9.79 -15.56 -4.54
C PHE A 30 -8.32 -15.70 -4.12
N PRO A 31 -7.98 -16.68 -3.25
CA PRO A 31 -6.61 -16.92 -2.81
C PRO A 31 -5.63 -17.24 -3.96
N PHE A 32 -6.05 -18.02 -4.96
CA PHE A 32 -5.16 -18.42 -6.06
C PHE A 32 -4.68 -17.21 -6.88
N ALA A 33 -5.51 -16.16 -7.00
CA ALA A 33 -5.15 -14.95 -7.74
C ALA A 33 -4.06 -14.16 -7.00
N TRP A 34 -4.14 -14.09 -5.66
CA TRP A 34 -3.08 -13.50 -4.83
C TRP A 34 -1.77 -14.26 -5.04
N ALA A 35 -1.81 -15.60 -5.01
CA ALA A 35 -0.63 -16.42 -5.22
C ALA A 35 0.03 -16.16 -6.60
N ARG A 36 -0.75 -16.08 -7.68
CA ARG A 36 -0.21 -15.79 -9.03
C ARG A 36 0.42 -14.40 -9.14
N ILE A 37 -0.19 -13.40 -8.50
CA ILE A 37 0.40 -12.04 -8.46
C ILE A 37 1.70 -12.07 -7.66
N LEU A 38 1.72 -12.77 -6.53
CA LEU A 38 2.90 -12.90 -5.67
C LEU A 38 4.05 -13.67 -6.33
N ASP A 39 3.75 -14.67 -7.16
CA ASP A 39 4.75 -15.36 -7.98
C ASP A 39 5.45 -14.37 -8.94
N ARG A 40 4.70 -13.42 -9.53
CA ARG A 40 5.28 -12.36 -10.38
C ARG A 40 6.03 -11.30 -9.59
N VAL A 41 5.55 -10.96 -8.39
CA VAL A 41 6.29 -10.10 -7.44
C VAL A 41 7.64 -10.74 -7.14
N ALA A 42 7.66 -12.03 -6.79
CA ALA A 42 8.89 -12.75 -6.45
C ALA A 42 9.88 -12.77 -7.61
N ALA A 43 9.43 -13.08 -8.83
CA ALA A 43 10.28 -13.04 -10.01
C ALA A 43 10.86 -11.63 -10.27
N SER A 44 10.02 -10.59 -10.19
CA SER A 44 10.43 -9.20 -10.40
C SER A 44 11.41 -8.73 -9.33
N ALA A 45 11.17 -9.08 -8.06
CA ALA A 45 12.01 -8.75 -6.93
C ALA A 45 13.38 -9.45 -7.04
N ALA A 46 13.41 -10.74 -7.40
CA ALA A 46 14.67 -11.47 -7.58
C ALA A 46 15.53 -10.84 -8.69
N GLU A 47 14.91 -10.46 -9.83
CA GLU A 47 15.63 -9.82 -10.93
C GLU A 47 16.20 -8.45 -10.56
N LEU A 48 15.38 -7.59 -9.94
CA LEU A 48 15.84 -6.27 -9.50
C LEU A 48 16.88 -6.34 -8.39
N ALA A 49 16.71 -7.27 -7.43
CA ALA A 49 17.68 -7.47 -6.37
C ALA A 49 19.05 -7.90 -6.93
N ARG A 50 19.07 -8.66 -8.04
CA ARG A 50 20.32 -9.09 -8.68
C ARG A 50 21.17 -7.91 -9.14
N ILE A 51 20.54 -6.85 -9.66
CA ILE A 51 21.19 -5.64 -10.15
C ILE A 51 21.30 -4.52 -9.10
N SER A 52 20.60 -4.65 -7.97
CA SER A 52 20.73 -3.74 -6.84
C SER A 52 22.10 -3.91 -6.17
N PRO A 53 22.84 -2.82 -5.87
CA PRO A 53 24.09 -2.89 -5.12
C PRO A 53 23.92 -3.47 -3.72
N THR A 54 22.78 -3.22 -3.06
CA THR A 54 22.48 -3.70 -1.70
C THR A 54 21.81 -5.07 -1.69
N LYS A 55 21.45 -5.61 -2.86
CA LYS A 55 20.56 -6.78 -3.02
C LYS A 55 19.16 -6.61 -2.41
N ARG A 56 18.81 -5.39 -2.00
CA ARG A 56 17.52 -5.05 -1.40
C ARG A 56 16.77 -4.01 -2.24
N LEU A 57 15.46 -3.96 -2.02
CA LEU A 57 14.50 -3.18 -2.79
C LEU A 57 13.52 -2.48 -1.88
N THR A 58 13.08 -1.29 -2.30
CA THR A 58 11.88 -0.68 -1.73
C THR A 58 10.64 -1.18 -2.47
N LEU A 59 9.73 -1.81 -1.73
CA LEU A 59 8.45 -2.30 -2.23
C LEU A 59 7.37 -1.22 -2.04
N VAL A 60 6.53 -1.03 -3.04
CA VAL A 60 5.39 -0.09 -2.99
C VAL A 60 4.12 -0.84 -3.35
N GLY A 61 3.16 -0.88 -2.43
CA GLY A 61 1.88 -1.54 -2.59
C GLY A 61 0.73 -0.55 -2.45
N HIS A 62 -0.14 -0.49 -3.46
CA HIS A 62 -1.38 0.29 -3.39
C HIS A 62 -2.55 -0.59 -3.00
N SER A 63 -3.41 -0.12 -2.10
CA SER A 63 -4.63 -0.83 -1.66
C SER A 63 -4.32 -2.27 -1.24
N SER A 64 -5.01 -3.27 -1.79
CA SER A 64 -4.74 -4.71 -1.57
C SER A 64 -3.29 -5.12 -1.87
N GLY A 65 -2.59 -4.40 -2.76
CA GLY A 65 -1.18 -4.68 -3.07
C GLY A 65 -0.27 -4.57 -1.85
N GLY A 66 -0.48 -3.61 -0.94
CA GLY A 66 0.32 -3.53 0.29
C GLY A 66 0.09 -4.72 1.24
N ILE A 67 -1.13 -5.26 1.26
CA ILE A 67 -1.47 -6.46 2.05
C ILE A 67 -0.83 -7.71 1.43
N MET A 68 -0.90 -7.85 0.10
CA MET A 68 -0.19 -8.91 -0.61
C MET A 68 1.32 -8.84 -0.35
N LEU A 69 1.92 -7.65 -0.39
CA LEU A 69 3.33 -7.48 -0.13
C LEU A 69 3.72 -7.80 1.33
N ARG A 70 2.85 -7.60 2.33
CA ARG A 70 3.07 -8.14 3.68
C ARG A 70 3.21 -9.66 3.65
N LEU A 71 2.33 -10.34 2.93
CA LEU A 71 2.38 -11.79 2.76
C LEU A 71 3.62 -12.24 1.96
N PHE A 72 4.03 -11.48 0.93
CA PHE A 72 5.25 -11.73 0.16
C PHE A 72 6.52 -11.76 1.03
N LEU A 73 6.61 -10.82 1.99
CA LEU A 73 7.75 -10.75 2.90
C LEU A 73 7.87 -12.01 3.78
N SER A 74 6.76 -12.67 4.05
CA SER A 74 6.68 -13.83 4.93
C SER A 74 7.09 -15.13 4.26
N ASP A 75 7.53 -16.10 5.07
CA ASP A 75 7.72 -17.49 4.66
C ASP A 75 6.46 -18.35 4.85
N LEU A 76 5.35 -17.76 5.33
CA LEU A 76 4.11 -18.46 5.63
C LEU A 76 3.60 -19.25 4.41
N PRO A 77 3.13 -20.49 4.60
CA PRO A 77 2.57 -21.27 3.51
C PRO A 77 1.26 -20.64 3.04
N PHE A 78 1.18 -20.32 1.75
CA PHE A 78 -0.05 -19.79 1.15
C PHE A 78 -0.27 -20.39 -0.24
N GLN A 79 -1.39 -21.08 -0.44
CA GLN A 79 -1.71 -21.77 -1.70
C GLN A 79 -0.57 -22.70 -2.18
N GLY A 80 0.20 -23.31 -1.26
CA GLY A 80 1.33 -24.18 -1.60
C GLY A 80 2.63 -23.44 -1.98
N ARG A 81 2.70 -22.12 -1.82
CA ARG A 81 3.93 -21.32 -1.99
C ARG A 81 4.47 -20.83 -0.65
N ARG A 82 5.77 -20.51 -0.64
CA ARG A 82 6.48 -19.74 0.38
C ARG A 82 7.44 -18.81 -0.35
N TRP A 83 7.38 -17.51 -0.10
CA TRP A 83 8.20 -16.54 -0.84
C TRP A 83 9.41 -16.06 -0.03
N GLY A 84 9.26 -15.80 1.27
CA GLY A 84 10.38 -15.35 2.12
C GLY A 84 11.00 -14.05 1.63
N GLY A 85 10.20 -13.13 1.08
CA GLY A 85 10.67 -11.92 0.42
C GLY A 85 11.37 -10.92 1.34
N ARG A 86 11.35 -11.12 2.67
CA ARG A 86 11.96 -10.24 3.67
C ARG A 86 13.41 -9.88 3.34
N GLN A 87 14.23 -10.85 2.94
CA GLN A 87 15.64 -10.63 2.61
C GLN A 87 15.86 -9.73 1.40
N LEU A 88 14.87 -9.61 0.52
CA LEU A 88 14.96 -8.82 -0.71
C LEU A 88 14.46 -7.38 -0.55
N ALA A 89 13.88 -7.02 0.60
CA ALA A 89 13.15 -5.75 0.74
C ALA A 89 13.70 -4.93 1.91
N ASP A 90 14.24 -3.74 1.70
CA ASP A 90 14.64 -2.85 2.79
C ASP A 90 13.46 -2.08 3.39
N GLN A 91 12.42 -1.86 2.58
CA GLN A 91 11.27 -1.07 2.94
C GLN A 91 10.00 -1.55 2.22
N LEU A 92 8.86 -1.40 2.89
CA LEU A 92 7.51 -1.55 2.34
C LEU A 92 6.71 -0.27 2.56
N ILE A 93 6.27 0.36 1.47
CA ILE A 93 5.37 1.51 1.46
C ILE A 93 3.97 1.05 1.06
N CYS A 94 3.00 1.24 1.95
CA CYS A 94 1.59 0.90 1.75
C CYS A 94 0.78 2.17 1.48
N LEU A 95 0.17 2.27 0.31
CA LEU A 95 -0.61 3.43 -0.14
C LEU A 95 -2.10 3.11 -0.05
N GLY A 96 -2.79 3.64 0.97
CA GLY A 96 -4.21 3.40 1.21
C GLY A 96 -4.57 1.93 1.40
N SER A 97 -3.65 1.12 1.93
CA SER A 97 -3.87 -0.31 2.13
C SER A 97 -4.79 -0.57 3.32
N PRO A 98 -5.94 -1.26 3.16
CA PRO A 98 -6.87 -1.50 4.27
C PRO A 98 -6.36 -2.65 5.16
N HIS A 99 -5.43 -2.32 6.06
CA HIS A 99 -4.76 -3.28 6.93
C HIS A 99 -5.70 -3.88 7.97
N THR A 100 -6.54 -3.05 8.58
CA THR A 100 -7.49 -3.43 9.62
C THR A 100 -8.91 -2.99 9.22
N ALA A 101 -9.89 -3.83 9.51
CA ALA A 101 -11.31 -3.53 9.31
C ALA A 101 -12.17 -4.47 10.15
N LEU A 102 -13.28 -3.97 10.72
CA LEU A 102 -14.28 -4.80 11.41
C LEU A 102 -14.80 -5.92 10.50
N ASN A 103 -15.17 -5.57 9.27
CA ASN A 103 -15.65 -6.50 8.24
C ASN A 103 -14.60 -6.73 7.14
N ALA A 104 -13.40 -7.16 7.54
CA ALA A 104 -12.33 -7.50 6.59
C ALA A 104 -12.69 -8.75 5.75
N THR A 105 -12.22 -8.79 4.50
CA THR A 105 -12.33 -10.02 3.70
C THR A 105 -11.48 -11.13 4.34
N PRO A 106 -11.83 -12.42 4.16
CA PRO A 106 -11.09 -13.52 4.79
C PRO A 106 -9.58 -13.51 4.51
N LEU A 107 -9.17 -13.11 3.30
CA LEU A 107 -7.76 -12.99 2.93
C LEU A 107 -7.04 -11.87 3.68
N ARG A 108 -7.69 -10.71 3.88
CA ARG A 108 -7.12 -9.58 4.62
C ARG A 108 -7.03 -9.91 6.11
N ALA A 109 -8.10 -10.48 6.66
CA ALA A 109 -8.14 -10.94 8.04
C ALA A 109 -7.07 -12.01 8.33
N LEU A 110 -6.83 -12.92 7.39
CA LEU A 110 -5.73 -13.88 7.48
C LEU A 110 -4.38 -13.18 7.60
N VAL A 111 -4.06 -12.23 6.70
CA VAL A 111 -2.78 -11.52 6.75
C VAL A 111 -2.63 -10.72 8.04
N ASP A 112 -3.69 -10.07 8.51
CA ASP A 112 -3.61 -9.28 9.74
C ASP A 112 -3.42 -10.14 10.99
N ARG A 113 -4.06 -11.30 11.05
CA ARG A 113 -3.91 -12.27 12.14
C ARG A 113 -2.51 -12.90 12.17
N GLU A 114 -2.02 -13.35 11.03
CA GLU A 114 -0.75 -14.09 10.95
C GLU A 114 0.48 -13.16 10.94
N LEU A 115 0.32 -11.92 10.48
CA LEU A 115 1.40 -10.93 10.34
C LEU A 115 1.01 -9.58 10.96
N PRO A 116 0.65 -9.51 12.25
CA PRO A 116 0.09 -8.30 12.87
C PRO A 116 1.05 -7.11 12.80
N GLY A 117 0.49 -5.94 12.48
CA GLY A 117 1.25 -4.70 12.38
C GLY A 117 2.42 -4.76 11.38
N ALA A 118 3.44 -3.95 11.63
CA ALA A 118 4.74 -3.98 10.96
C ALA A 118 5.55 -5.18 11.45
N PHE A 119 5.09 -6.39 11.11
CA PHE A 119 5.58 -7.65 11.65
C PHE A 119 7.09 -7.86 11.46
N PHE A 120 7.65 -7.42 10.32
CA PHE A 120 9.07 -7.55 10.01
C PHE A 120 9.90 -6.27 10.25
N ARG A 121 9.46 -5.39 11.17
CA ARG A 121 10.09 -4.08 11.41
C ARG A 121 11.58 -4.14 11.77
N ASP A 122 12.06 -5.25 12.34
CA ASP A 122 13.47 -5.45 12.72
C ASP A 122 14.41 -5.64 11.51
N GLY A 123 13.88 -5.68 10.29
CA GLY A 123 14.71 -5.71 9.08
C GLY A 123 14.08 -5.06 7.86
N VAL A 124 12.80 -4.70 7.90
CA VAL A 124 12.10 -4.03 6.81
C VAL A 124 11.41 -2.82 7.39
N ARG A 125 11.71 -1.62 6.87
CA ARG A 125 11.00 -0.42 7.28
C ARG A 125 9.58 -0.41 6.71
N TYR A 126 8.59 -0.05 7.51
CA TYR A 126 7.21 0.08 7.05
C TYR A 126 6.79 1.54 7.02
N VAL A 127 6.18 1.98 5.92
CA VAL A 127 5.54 3.29 5.80
C VAL A 127 4.09 3.09 5.37
N SER A 128 3.14 3.55 6.18
CA SER A 128 1.72 3.54 5.82
C SER A 128 1.28 4.94 5.47
N VAL A 129 0.80 5.11 4.24
CA VAL A 129 0.31 6.38 3.71
C VAL A 129 -1.21 6.30 3.58
N ALA A 130 -1.91 7.13 4.34
CA ALA A 130 -3.35 7.31 4.26
C ALA A 130 -3.68 8.61 3.52
N GLY A 131 -4.69 8.56 2.66
CA GLY A 131 -5.31 9.72 2.04
C GLY A 131 -6.53 10.16 2.85
N GLU A 132 -6.82 11.44 2.80
CA GLU A 132 -8.00 12.03 3.41
C GLU A 132 -8.62 13.06 2.47
N VAL A 133 -9.77 12.74 1.89
CA VAL A 133 -10.53 13.67 1.05
C VAL A 133 -11.66 14.32 1.85
N ASN A 134 -11.98 15.56 1.52
CA ASN A 134 -13.24 16.17 1.90
C ASN A 134 -14.37 15.64 0.98
N LEU A 135 -15.41 15.08 1.58
CA LEU A 135 -16.58 14.55 0.87
C LEU A 135 -17.59 15.63 0.48
N ASP A 136 -17.46 16.86 0.99
CA ASP A 136 -18.25 18.01 0.56
C ASP A 136 -18.04 18.24 -0.95
N PRO A 137 -19.10 18.25 -1.77
CA PRO A 137 -19.01 18.59 -3.20
C PRO A 137 -18.28 19.90 -3.49
N ALA A 138 -18.37 20.89 -2.60
CA ALA A 138 -17.72 22.19 -2.77
C ALA A 138 -16.18 22.12 -2.68
N ALA A 139 -15.62 21.10 -2.03
CA ALA A 139 -14.18 20.95 -1.88
C ALA A 139 -13.47 20.42 -3.13
N ASN A 140 -14.20 19.78 -4.05
CA ASN A 140 -13.66 19.19 -5.29
C ASN A 140 -12.49 18.19 -5.06
N GLU A 141 -12.46 17.50 -3.92
CA GLU A 141 -11.44 16.50 -3.58
C GLU A 141 -11.91 15.06 -3.83
N ALA A 142 -13.22 14.84 -3.76
CA ALA A 142 -13.87 13.54 -3.96
C ALA A 142 -14.77 13.53 -5.20
N SER A 143 -14.85 12.39 -5.89
CA SER A 143 -15.85 12.13 -6.93
C SER A 143 -17.19 11.69 -6.33
N ASP A 144 -18.25 11.64 -7.15
CA ASP A 144 -19.53 11.10 -6.73
C ASP A 144 -19.44 9.63 -6.32
N THR A 145 -18.55 8.87 -6.97
CA THR A 145 -18.24 7.48 -6.59
C THR A 145 -17.70 7.42 -5.17
N ALA A 146 -16.74 8.27 -4.81
CA ALA A 146 -16.19 8.33 -3.46
C ALA A 146 -17.25 8.73 -2.43
N ARG A 147 -18.03 9.80 -2.70
CA ARG A 147 -19.15 10.22 -1.84
C ARG A 147 -20.16 9.11 -1.58
N ARG A 148 -20.48 8.33 -2.61
CA ARG A 148 -21.44 7.22 -2.50
C ARG A 148 -20.89 6.02 -1.74
N LEU A 149 -19.61 5.69 -1.90
CA LEU A 149 -19.02 4.47 -1.34
C LEU A 149 -18.45 4.67 0.08
N ALA A 150 -17.91 5.85 0.38
CA ALA A 150 -17.20 6.14 1.62
C ALA A 150 -18.03 5.82 2.88
N PRO A 151 -19.29 6.28 3.05
CA PRO A 151 -20.05 6.02 4.27
C PRO A 151 -20.20 4.53 4.59
N THR A 152 -20.49 3.71 3.58
CA THR A 152 -20.63 2.26 3.73
C THR A 152 -19.29 1.60 4.00
N ALA A 153 -18.25 2.00 3.26
CA ALA A 153 -16.92 1.42 3.41
C ALA A 153 -16.33 1.72 4.79
N TYR A 154 -16.49 2.95 5.28
CA TYR A 154 -16.01 3.38 6.59
C TYR A 154 -16.78 2.70 7.71
N ARG A 155 -18.12 2.65 7.64
CA ARG A 155 -18.93 1.89 8.61
C ARG A 155 -18.50 0.43 8.70
N ASN A 156 -18.24 -0.22 7.57
CA ASN A 156 -17.77 -1.60 7.53
C ASN A 156 -16.35 -1.79 8.09
N SER A 157 -15.53 -0.74 8.06
CA SER A 157 -14.13 -0.81 8.48
C SER A 157 -13.93 -0.40 9.93
N THR A 158 -14.58 0.66 10.40
CA THR A 158 -14.38 1.25 11.74
C THR A 158 -15.66 1.35 12.57
N GLY A 159 -16.83 1.07 11.98
CA GLY A 159 -18.13 1.23 12.64
C GLY A 159 -18.72 2.63 12.47
N ASN A 160 -17.96 3.59 11.97
CA ASN A 160 -18.40 4.98 11.77
C ASN A 160 -18.42 5.35 10.28
N ALA A 161 -19.57 5.80 9.78
CA ALA A 161 -19.72 6.24 8.40
C ALA A 161 -19.12 7.61 8.11
N GLU A 162 -18.97 8.44 9.15
CA GLU A 162 -18.46 9.82 9.04
C GLU A 162 -16.95 9.90 9.31
N ASP A 163 -16.27 8.75 9.32
CA ASP A 163 -14.83 8.72 9.49
C ASP A 163 -14.10 9.39 8.32
N ARG A 164 -12.86 9.81 8.60
CA ARG A 164 -11.96 10.33 7.57
C ARG A 164 -11.28 9.23 6.78
N GLY A 165 -11.07 9.43 5.49
CA GLY A 165 -10.41 8.48 4.61
C GLY A 165 -10.29 8.96 3.18
N ASP A 166 -9.78 8.09 2.32
CA ASP A 166 -9.46 8.39 0.92
C ASP A 166 -10.65 8.19 -0.03
N GLY A 167 -11.88 8.10 0.50
CA GLY A 167 -13.09 7.81 -0.25
C GLY A 167 -13.41 6.30 -0.35
N LEU A 168 -12.54 5.43 0.16
CA LEU A 168 -12.78 3.99 0.25
C LEU A 168 -12.22 3.37 1.53
N VAL A 169 -11.01 3.74 1.93
CA VAL A 169 -10.32 3.22 3.10
C VAL A 169 -10.21 4.32 4.15
N PRO A 170 -10.72 4.11 5.37
CA PRO A 170 -10.57 5.10 6.43
C PRO A 170 -9.11 5.17 6.89
N VAL A 171 -8.69 6.35 7.35
CA VAL A 171 -7.31 6.60 7.81
C VAL A 171 -6.90 5.58 8.87
N ALA A 172 -7.77 5.28 9.83
CA ALA A 172 -7.50 4.31 10.89
C ALA A 172 -7.21 2.89 10.36
N GLY A 173 -7.87 2.49 9.25
CA GLY A 173 -7.62 1.20 8.60
C GLY A 173 -6.37 1.19 7.72
N ALA A 174 -5.94 2.36 7.24
CA ALA A 174 -4.76 2.53 6.38
C ALA A 174 -3.43 2.64 7.13
N LEU A 175 -3.45 3.08 8.39
CA LEU A 175 -2.25 3.24 9.22
C LEU A 175 -1.93 1.94 9.98
N LEU A 176 -0.93 1.21 9.49
CA LEU A 176 -0.51 -0.06 10.09
C LEU A 176 0.24 0.18 11.41
N ALA A 177 -0.15 -0.53 12.47
CA ALA A 177 0.54 -0.46 13.76
C ALA A 177 2.04 -0.76 13.64
N GLY A 178 2.89 0.07 14.25
CA GLY A 178 4.35 -0.08 14.19
C GLY A 178 4.99 0.37 12.87
N SER A 179 4.21 0.89 11.91
CA SER A 179 4.74 1.56 10.73
C SER A 179 4.96 3.04 10.98
N THR A 180 5.75 3.68 10.12
CA THR A 180 5.82 5.13 9.99
C THR A 180 4.54 5.66 9.33
N PRO A 181 3.69 6.45 10.04
CA PRO A 181 2.41 6.90 9.50
C PRO A 181 2.54 8.23 8.74
N LEU A 182 1.91 8.32 7.57
CA LEU A 182 1.76 9.55 6.79
C LEU A 182 0.28 9.74 6.43
N VAL A 183 -0.24 10.96 6.60
CA VAL A 183 -1.62 11.31 6.19
C VAL A 183 -1.58 12.48 5.21
N LEU A 184 -2.15 12.27 4.02
CA LEU A 184 -2.17 13.26 2.94
C LEU A 184 -3.59 13.81 2.75
N LYS A 185 -3.76 15.11 2.97
CA LYS A 185 -5.03 15.82 2.70
C LYS A 185 -5.28 15.95 1.20
N GLY A 186 -6.55 15.87 0.79
CA GLY A 186 -7.00 15.98 -0.59
C GLY A 186 -6.53 14.84 -1.49
N VAL A 187 -6.24 13.65 -0.94
CA VAL A 187 -5.77 12.49 -1.70
C VAL A 187 -6.79 11.36 -1.64
N ALA A 188 -7.35 11.03 -2.79
CA ALA A 188 -8.33 9.97 -2.96
C ALA A 188 -7.68 8.60 -3.18
N HIS A 189 -8.48 7.53 -3.02
CA HIS A 189 -8.02 6.15 -3.09
C HIS A 189 -7.39 5.81 -4.44
N GLY A 190 -7.98 6.33 -5.52
CA GLY A 190 -7.54 6.14 -6.90
C GLY A 190 -8.19 7.18 -7.80
N GLY A 191 -7.79 7.23 -9.08
CA GLY A 191 -8.28 8.25 -10.01
C GLY A 191 -9.81 8.24 -10.24
N ALA A 192 -10.50 7.14 -9.94
CA ALA A 192 -11.96 7.08 -9.97
C ALA A 192 -12.65 7.73 -8.75
N PHE A 193 -11.89 7.95 -7.67
CA PHE A 193 -12.38 8.48 -6.39
C PHE A 193 -12.12 9.97 -6.21
N GLY A 194 -11.24 10.57 -7.01
CA GLY A 194 -10.93 12.00 -6.97
C GLY A 194 -9.84 12.39 -7.97
N PRO A 195 -9.67 13.70 -8.23
CA PRO A 195 -8.72 14.21 -9.21
C PRO A 195 -7.25 14.00 -8.81
N ARG A 196 -6.99 13.88 -7.50
CA ARG A 196 -5.67 13.59 -6.93
C ARG A 196 -5.74 12.27 -6.18
N TRP A 197 -4.80 11.38 -6.46
CA TRP A 197 -4.68 10.08 -5.79
C TRP A 197 -3.21 9.72 -5.59
N TYR A 198 -2.92 8.62 -4.90
CA TYR A 198 -1.53 8.25 -4.53
C TYR A 198 -0.54 8.15 -5.71
N GLY A 199 -1.02 7.90 -6.94
CA GLY A 199 -0.22 7.85 -8.16
C GLY A 199 -0.16 9.13 -8.98
N THR A 200 -0.83 10.21 -8.56
CA THR A 200 -0.67 11.55 -9.16
C THR A 200 0.76 12.04 -8.91
N PRO A 201 1.50 12.55 -9.92
CA PRO A 201 2.92 12.89 -9.77
C PRO A 201 3.26 13.76 -8.54
N ALA A 202 2.54 14.86 -8.32
CA ALA A 202 2.76 15.72 -7.15
C ALA A 202 2.46 15.01 -5.80
N VAL A 203 1.56 14.04 -5.79
CA VAL A 203 1.27 13.23 -4.60
C VAL A 203 2.39 12.21 -4.36
N VAL A 204 2.94 11.62 -5.42
CA VAL A 204 4.11 10.74 -5.37
C VAL A 204 5.32 11.45 -4.79
N GLU A 205 5.60 12.67 -5.25
CA GLU A 205 6.64 13.52 -4.69
C GLU A 205 6.43 13.77 -3.20
N ALA A 206 5.20 14.05 -2.78
CA ALA A 206 4.86 14.34 -1.40
C ALA A 206 5.11 13.15 -0.45
N TRP A 207 4.52 11.98 -0.72
CA TRP A 207 4.72 10.84 0.19
C TRP A 207 6.12 10.25 0.09
N TRP A 208 6.76 10.29 -1.08
CA TRP A 208 8.15 9.83 -1.21
C TRP A 208 9.08 10.72 -0.39
N GLY A 209 8.96 12.04 -0.54
CA GLY A 209 9.77 13.01 0.20
C GLY A 209 9.59 12.90 1.71
N GLN A 210 8.35 12.81 2.19
CA GLN A 210 8.07 12.62 3.63
C GLN A 210 8.63 11.28 4.16
N ALA A 211 8.51 10.20 3.38
CA ALA A 211 9.09 8.91 3.76
C ALA A 211 10.62 8.93 3.84
N ARG A 212 11.31 9.75 3.04
CA ARG A 212 12.77 9.98 3.13
C ARG A 212 13.14 10.83 4.34
N ALA A 213 12.49 11.97 4.54
CA ALA A 213 12.78 12.86 5.67
C ALA A 213 12.60 12.16 7.05
N GLN A 214 11.60 11.29 7.16
CA GLN A 214 11.40 10.49 8.37
C GLN A 214 12.42 9.34 8.53
N GLN A 215 13.15 8.98 7.47
CA GLN A 215 14.27 8.05 7.60
C GLN A 215 15.46 8.73 8.26
N GLU A 216 15.77 9.94 7.80
CA GLU A 216 16.97 10.69 8.19
C GLU A 216 16.87 11.14 9.65
N SER A 217 15.69 11.58 10.08
CA SER A 217 15.43 11.93 11.48
C SER A 217 15.50 10.73 12.44
N GLY A 218 15.07 9.54 12.01
CA GLY A 218 15.23 8.31 12.80
C GLY A 218 16.69 7.87 12.95
N ASN A 219 17.53 8.18 11.97
CA ASN A 219 18.94 7.77 11.94
C ASN A 219 19.89 8.75 12.66
N GLN A 220 19.42 9.92 13.08
CA GLN A 220 20.17 10.91 13.87
C GLN A 220 19.89 10.83 15.38
N GLY A 221 18.95 9.98 15.79
CA GLY A 221 18.53 9.81 17.19
C GLY A 221 18.96 8.49 17.85
N GLU A 222 19.73 7.65 17.14
CA GLU A 222 20.44 6.47 17.67
C GLU A 222 21.94 6.79 17.81
#